data_AF-A0A2W4XCK1-F1
#
_entry.id   AF-A0A2W4XCK1-F1
#
_cell.length_a   1.000
_cell.length_b   1.000
_cell.length_c   1.000
_cell.angle_alpha   90.00
_cell.angle_beta   90.00
_cell.angle_gamma   90.00
#
_symmetry.space_group_name_H-M   'P 1'
#
loop_
_entity.id
_entity.type
_entity.pdbx_description
1 polymer ?
#
loop_
_entity_poly.entity_id
_entity_poly.type
_entity_poly.pdbx_seq_one_letter_code
_entity_poly.pdbx_strand_id
1 'polypeptide(L)' 'MPIDLTFEFKALSPGQLAETQITSFDVDGHPTVGTIYLDDDANGAGWFIDSTPWESSEFSIQNTEYSFEATTDSTAYGHY' A
#
# COMPACT_ATOMS: atom_id res chain seq x y z
N MET A 1 -3.43 3.57 -24.63
CA MET A 1 -4.01 4.56 -23.72
C MET A 1 -3.55 4.20 -22.31
N PRO A 2 -3.25 5.14 -21.40
CA PRO A 2 -3.02 4.78 -20.00
C PRO A 2 -4.29 4.12 -19.42
N ILE A 3 -4.11 3.22 -18.44
CA ILE A 3 -5.20 2.62 -17.69
C ILE A 3 -5.70 3.62 -16.63
N ASP A 4 -7.01 3.77 -16.50
CA ASP A 4 -7.62 4.55 -15.44
C ASP A 4 -7.70 3.70 -14.16
N LEU A 5 -6.98 4.11 -13.12
CA LEU A 5 -6.91 3.40 -11.85
C LEU A 5 -7.64 4.14 -10.74
N THR A 6 -8.47 3.41 -10.00
CA THR A 6 -9.08 3.87 -8.75
C THR A 6 -8.51 3.07 -7.58
N PHE A 7 -8.31 3.74 -6.45
CA PHE A 7 -7.89 3.13 -5.19
C PHE A 7 -9.03 3.23 -4.18
N GLU A 8 -9.36 2.13 -3.53
CA GLU A 8 -10.40 2.07 -2.51
C GLU A 8 -9.92 1.27 -1.31
N PHE A 9 -10.45 1.58 -0.13
CA PHE A 9 -10.25 0.78 1.07
C PHE A 9 -11.47 -0.09 1.34
N LYS A 10 -11.26 -1.36 1.66
CA LYS A 10 -12.31 -2.28 2.13
C LYS A 10 -11.68 -3.38 2.98
N ALA A 11 -12.45 -3.96 3.91
CA ALA A 11 -12.04 -5.16 4.61
C ALA A 11 -11.77 -6.32 3.63
N LEU A 12 -10.57 -6.90 3.69
CA LEU A 12 -10.17 -8.09 2.94
C LEU A 12 -10.17 -9.34 3.81
N SER A 13 -9.88 -10.50 3.20
CA SER A 13 -9.74 -11.73 4.00
C SER A 13 -8.45 -11.68 4.83
N PRO A 14 -8.40 -12.36 5.99
CA PRO A 14 -7.20 -12.37 6.82
C PRO A 14 -5.93 -12.74 6.05
N GLY A 15 -4.89 -11.95 6.22
CA GLY A 15 -3.60 -12.08 5.53
C GLY A 15 -3.52 -11.45 4.14
N GLN A 16 -4.58 -10.80 3.65
CA GLN A 16 -4.57 -10.06 2.38
C GLN A 16 -4.41 -8.56 2.63
N LEU A 17 -3.41 -7.93 2.01
CA LEU A 17 -3.18 -6.49 2.11
C LEU A 17 -3.75 -5.71 0.92
N ALA A 18 -3.92 -6.37 -0.22
CA ALA A 18 -4.49 -5.76 -1.41
C ALA A 18 -5.14 -6.79 -2.33
N GLU A 19 -6.11 -6.34 -3.12
CA GLU A 19 -6.76 -7.07 -4.21
C GLU A 19 -6.87 -6.13 -5.42
N THR A 20 -6.69 -6.64 -6.64
CA THR A 20 -6.85 -5.84 -7.86
C THR A 20 -7.89 -6.44 -8.79
N GLN A 21 -8.66 -5.58 -9.45
CA GLN A 21 -9.69 -5.96 -10.40
C GLN A 21 -9.59 -5.09 -11.65
N ILE A 22 -9.59 -5.71 -12.83
CA ILE A 22 -9.80 -5.02 -14.10
C ILE A 22 -11.29 -5.00 -14.39
N THR A 23 -11.83 -3.82 -14.66
CA THR A 23 -13.29 -3.60 -14.80
C THR A 23 -13.70 -3.21 -16.22
N SER A 24 -12.75 -2.86 -17.08
CA SER A 24 -13.01 -2.53 -18.48
C SER A 24 -11.84 -2.85 -19.41
N PHE A 25 -12.16 -3.08 -20.68
CA PHE A 25 -11.23 -3.36 -21.76
C PHE A 25 -11.61 -2.54 -23.01
N ASP A 26 -10.63 -2.23 -23.87
CA ASP A 26 -10.87 -1.64 -25.18
C ASP A 26 -11.30 -2.67 -26.24
N VAL A 27 -11.48 -2.22 -27.49
CA VAL A 27 -11.91 -3.07 -28.61
C VAL A 27 -10.88 -4.15 -28.99
N ASP A 28 -9.61 -3.95 -28.62
CA ASP A 28 -8.51 -4.87 -28.87
C ASP A 28 -8.27 -5.80 -27.66
N GLY A 29 -9.02 -5.61 -26.57
CA GLY A 29 -8.94 -6.41 -25.34
C GLY A 29 -7.87 -5.94 -24.36
N HIS A 30 -7.34 -4.72 -24.50
CA HIS A 30 -6.42 -4.17 -23.51
C HIS A 30 -7.19 -3.58 -22.32
N PRO A 31 -6.75 -3.79 -21.07
CA PRO A 31 -7.34 -3.16 -19.90
C PRO A 31 -7.38 -1.63 -20.00
N THR A 32 -8.53 -1.03 -19.71
CA THR A 32 -8.72 0.43 -19.73
C THR A 32 -9.11 1.00 -18.37
N VAL A 33 -9.72 0.22 -17.48
CA VAL A 33 -10.10 0.63 -16.13
C VAL A 33 -9.81 -0.48 -15.13
N GLY A 34 -9.29 -0.11 -13.95
CA GLY A 34 -9.11 -1.04 -12.85
C GLY A 34 -9.27 -0.40 -11.46
N THR A 35 -9.56 -1.24 -10.48
CA THR A 35 -9.63 -0.87 -9.07
C THR A 35 -8.57 -1.65 -8.28
N ILE A 36 -7.83 -0.94 -7.44
CA ILE A 36 -6.94 -1.52 -6.43
C ILE A 36 -7.62 -1.32 -5.08
N TYR A 37 -8.01 -2.42 -4.45
CA TYR A 37 -8.51 -2.42 -3.08
C TYR A 37 -7.35 -2.63 -2.12
N LEU A 38 -7.17 -1.69 -1.20
CA LEU A 38 -6.29 -1.83 -0.04
C LEU A 38 -7.13 -2.32 1.15
N ASP A 39 -6.57 -3.22 1.94
CA ASP A 39 -7.21 -3.64 3.18
C ASP A 39 -7.41 -2.43 4.10
N ASP A 40 -8.54 -2.34 4.80
CA ASP A 40 -8.87 -1.12 5.56
C ASP A 40 -8.11 -1.01 6.89
N ASP A 41 -7.68 -2.12 7.46
CA ASP A 41 -6.91 -2.16 8.71
C ASP A 41 -5.50 -2.77 8.57
N ALA A 42 -5.05 -3.00 7.35
CA ALA A 42 -3.75 -3.60 7.03
C ALA A 42 -3.50 -4.90 7.81
N ASN A 43 -4.48 -5.80 7.77
CA ASN A 43 -4.52 -7.06 8.50
C ASN A 43 -4.31 -6.89 10.01
N GLY A 44 -4.95 -5.85 10.57
CA GLY A 44 -4.89 -5.44 11.97
C GLY A 44 -3.64 -4.68 12.41
N ALA A 45 -2.64 -4.48 11.54
CA ALA A 45 -1.45 -3.69 11.85
C ALA A 45 -1.67 -2.19 11.64
N GLY A 46 -2.61 -1.78 10.79
CA GLY A 46 -2.81 -0.41 10.35
C GLY A 46 -1.76 0.06 9.33
N TRP A 47 -2.15 1.02 8.48
CA TRP A 47 -1.26 1.65 7.51
C TRP A 47 -0.49 2.82 8.12
N PHE A 48 0.79 2.92 7.81
CA PHE A 48 1.58 4.11 8.05
C PHE A 48 1.25 5.17 6.99
N ILE A 49 0.69 6.29 7.43
CA ILE A 49 0.48 7.46 6.58
C ILE A 49 1.60 8.45 6.84
N ASP A 50 2.53 8.51 5.89
CA ASP A 50 3.69 9.38 5.99
C ASP A 50 3.31 10.86 5.75
N SER A 51 3.50 11.68 6.78
CA SER A 51 3.32 13.14 6.68
C SER A 51 4.52 13.86 6.06
N THR A 52 5.64 13.16 5.91
CA THR A 52 6.95 13.63 5.46
C THR A 52 7.50 12.74 4.34
N PRO A 53 6.77 12.51 3.24
CA PRO A 53 7.09 11.49 2.21
C PRO A 53 8.41 11.70 1.44
N TRP A 54 9.08 12.83 1.66
CA TRP A 54 10.38 13.15 1.06
C TRP A 54 11.56 12.84 1.99
N GLU A 55 11.27 12.51 3.24
CA GLU A 55 12.22 12.14 4.26
C GLU A 55 11.99 10.67 4.64
N SER A 56 12.96 10.07 5.32
CA SER A 56 12.82 8.72 5.87
C SER A 56 13.20 8.70 7.35
N SER A 57 12.92 9.79 8.06
CA SER A 57 13.32 10.00 9.45
C SER A 57 12.80 8.92 10.38
N GLU A 58 11.66 8.34 10.04
CA GLU A 58 10.99 7.27 10.75
C GLU A 58 11.83 5.99 10.70
N PHE A 59 12.63 5.80 9.66
CA PHE A 59 13.44 4.61 9.37
C PHE A 59 14.94 4.88 9.56
N SER A 60 15.40 4.88 10.81
CA SER A 60 16.81 5.17 11.14
C SER A 60 17.54 4.05 11.89
N ILE A 61 16.85 2.96 12.22
CA ILE A 61 17.49 1.77 12.83
C ILE A 61 18.04 0.89 11.71
N GLN A 62 19.36 0.77 11.59
CA GLN A 62 19.92 -0.18 10.62
C GLN A 62 19.63 -1.62 11.04
N ASN A 63 18.85 -2.35 10.24
CA ASN A 63 18.50 -3.76 10.49
C ASN A 63 19.48 -4.69 9.77
N THR A 64 19.76 -4.41 8.49
CA THR A 64 20.77 -5.13 7.71
C THR A 64 21.68 -4.14 6.96
N GLU A 65 22.62 -4.66 6.17
CA GLU A 65 23.40 -3.82 5.24
C GLU A 65 22.50 -3.05 4.25
N TYR A 66 21.29 -3.56 3.95
CA TYR A 66 20.42 -3.03 2.90
C TYR A 66 19.03 -2.62 3.40
N SER A 67 18.77 -2.62 4.72
CA SER A 67 17.46 -2.28 5.26
C SER A 67 17.55 -1.48 6.55
N PHE A 68 16.57 -0.58 6.70
CA PHE A 68 16.32 0.19 7.91
C PHE A 68 14.93 -0.18 8.46
N GLU A 69 14.84 -0.21 9.78
CA GLU A 69 13.61 -0.38 10.54
C GLU A 69 13.11 0.94 11.08
N ALA A 70 11.80 1.01 11.27
CA ALA A 70 11.15 2.13 11.95
C ALA A 70 11.65 2.25 13.39
N THR A 71 11.88 3.47 13.87
CA THR A 71 12.20 3.70 15.29
C THR A 71 10.97 3.42 16.14
N THR A 72 11.16 2.90 17.37
CA THR A 72 10.05 2.53 18.27
C THR A 72 9.17 3.70 18.72
N ASP A 73 9.63 4.93 18.54
CA ASP A 73 8.92 6.18 18.81
C ASP A 73 8.29 6.82 17.56
N SER A 74 8.53 6.27 16.37
CA SER A 74 7.91 6.75 15.13
C SER A 74 6.49 6.21 14.95
N THR A 75 5.67 6.94 14.19
CA THR A 75 4.33 6.49 13.78
C THR A 75 4.35 5.35 12.76
N ALA A 76 5.52 5.02 12.19
CA ALA A 76 5.68 3.88 11.29
C ALA A 76 5.86 2.55 12.06
N TYR A 77 6.21 2.61 13.35
CA TYR A 77 6.55 1.41 14.11
C TYR A 77 5.34 0.46 14.26
N GLY A 78 5.49 -0.77 13.74
CA GLY A 78 4.46 -1.80 13.83
C GLY A 78 3.32 -1.65 12.82
N HIS A 79 3.44 -0.73 11.86
CA HIS A 79 2.48 -0.49 10.78
C HIS A 79 3.03 -0.96 9.43
N TYR A 80 2.16 -1.12 8.43
CA TYR A 80 2.52 -1.39 7.03
C TYR A 80 2.75 -0.13 6.23
#